data_AF-A0A962HT70-F1
#
_entry.id   AF-A0A962HT70-F1
#
_cell.length_a   1.000
_cell.length_b   1.000
_cell.length_c   1.000
_cell.angle_alpha   90.00
_cell.angle_beta   90.00
_cell.angle_gamma   90.00
#
_symmetry.space_group_name_H-M   'P 1'
#
loop_
_entity.id
_entity.type
_entity.pdbx_description
1 polymer ?
#
loop_
_entity_poly.entity_id
_entity_poly.type
_entity_poly.pdbx_seq_one_letter_code
_entity_poly.pdbx_strand_id
1 'polypeptide(L)'
;MAYQWLLAAHIAVLGYWLGSELVINSTYRYVCYHDEMALADRTRLMGHVMHVDQHVRYALVLQASLGTMLAAYLGYLPGGTTLMTVAAVVGLLWLGFVEVVHRLSTRSVGKSLSAFDRGSRYVLMAVLVAIAVGLIGSAWSMPGWLRWKLACFAGVMACGVGIRLSLLGHFRTWTVMERDGPTAETNAVIRHVYVRSTAILVLLWVFIAAVAFLSVQKPD
;
A
#
# COMPACT_ATOMS: atom_id res chain seq x y z
N MET A 1 -9.24 -27.46 -6.90
CA MET A 1 -10.27 -26.41 -6.75
C MET A 1 -9.86 -25.30 -5.78
N ALA A 2 -9.67 -25.55 -4.47
CA ALA A 2 -9.35 -24.48 -3.49
C ALA A 2 -8.09 -23.66 -3.84
N TYR A 3 -7.01 -24.32 -4.27
CA TYR A 3 -5.78 -23.64 -4.71
C TYR A 3 -6.00 -22.65 -5.86
N GLN A 4 -6.74 -23.06 -6.90
CA GLN A 4 -6.97 -22.24 -8.09
C GLN A 4 -7.76 -20.97 -7.74
N TRP A 5 -8.76 -21.08 -6.88
CA TRP A 5 -9.52 -19.93 -6.40
C TRP A 5 -8.67 -18.97 -5.56
N LEU A 6 -7.85 -19.51 -4.67
CA LEU A 6 -6.95 -18.71 -3.85
C LEU A 6 -5.92 -17.97 -4.71
N LEU A 7 -5.34 -18.66 -5.70
CA LEU A 7 -4.42 -18.07 -6.66
C LEU A 7 -5.09 -16.98 -7.50
N ALA A 8 -6.28 -17.27 -8.04
CA ALA A 8 -7.05 -16.32 -8.82
C ALA A 8 -7.39 -15.05 -8.01
N ALA A 9 -7.81 -15.21 -6.76
CA ALA A 9 -8.08 -14.09 -5.86
C ALA A 9 -6.81 -13.25 -5.61
N HIS A 10 -5.66 -13.90 -5.34
CA HIS A 10 -4.40 -13.20 -5.12
C HIS A 10 -3.95 -12.40 -6.35
N ILE A 11 -4.13 -12.94 -7.55
CA ILE A 11 -3.84 -12.25 -8.82
C ILE A 11 -4.84 -11.11 -9.07
N ALA A 12 -6.13 -11.34 -8.86
CA ALA A 12 -7.17 -10.33 -9.06
C ALA A 12 -6.93 -9.10 -8.16
N VAL A 13 -6.51 -9.31 -6.92
CA VAL A 13 -6.16 -8.23 -5.99
C VAL A 13 -4.98 -7.40 -6.51
N LEU A 14 -4.03 -7.99 -7.23
CA LEU A 14 -2.92 -7.24 -7.84
C LEU A 14 -3.42 -6.26 -8.92
N GLY A 15 -4.37 -6.69 -9.75
CA GLY A 15 -5.02 -5.83 -10.75
C GLY A 15 -5.86 -4.71 -10.11
N TYR A 16 -6.66 -5.06 -9.10
CA TYR A 16 -7.42 -4.10 -8.29
C TYR A 16 -6.52 -3.04 -7.64
N TRP A 17 -5.38 -3.47 -7.12
CA TRP A 17 -4.38 -2.57 -6.55
C TRP A 17 -3.84 -1.59 -7.60
N LEU A 18 -3.29 -2.11 -8.70
CA LEU A 18 -2.66 -1.29 -9.74
C LEU A 18 -3.66 -0.29 -10.33
N GLY A 19 -4.90 -0.70 -10.55
CA GLY A 19 -5.97 0.19 -11.00
C GLY A 19 -6.21 1.36 -10.03
N SER A 20 -6.22 1.09 -8.71
CA SER A 20 -6.38 2.13 -7.69
C SER A 20 -5.23 3.15 -7.71
N GLU A 21 -3.99 2.68 -7.86
CA GLU A 21 -2.79 3.55 -7.95
C GLU A 21 -2.82 4.47 -9.18
N LEU A 22 -3.26 3.95 -10.33
CA LEU A 22 -3.37 4.73 -11.56
C LEU A 22 -4.42 5.84 -11.44
N VAL A 23 -5.57 5.54 -10.82
CA VAL A 23 -6.61 6.54 -10.54
C VAL A 23 -6.08 7.60 -9.59
N ILE A 24 -5.43 7.21 -8.49
CA ILE A 24 -4.79 8.13 -7.53
C ILE A 24 -3.84 9.08 -8.25
N ASN A 25 -2.89 8.57 -9.04
CA ASN A 25 -1.90 9.41 -9.70
C ASN A 25 -2.53 10.35 -10.73
N SER A 26 -3.51 9.86 -11.51
CA SER A 26 -4.21 10.66 -12.52
C SER A 26 -4.98 11.83 -11.88
N THR A 27 -5.80 11.54 -10.86
CA THR A 27 -6.58 12.55 -10.15
C THR A 27 -5.68 13.49 -9.35
N TYR A 28 -4.63 12.97 -8.69
CA TYR A 28 -3.69 13.81 -7.93
C TYR A 28 -2.92 14.76 -8.85
N ARG A 29 -2.49 14.31 -10.04
CA ARG A 29 -1.90 15.18 -11.07
C ARG A 29 -2.85 16.30 -11.46
N TYR A 30 -4.12 15.95 -11.70
CA TYR A 30 -5.14 16.92 -12.07
C TYR A 30 -5.29 18.01 -10.99
N VAL A 31 -5.38 17.63 -9.71
CA VAL A 31 -5.44 18.58 -8.58
C VAL A 31 -4.20 19.47 -8.44
N CYS A 32 -3.01 18.96 -8.78
CA CYS A 32 -1.76 19.68 -8.60
C CYS A 32 -1.42 20.68 -9.71
N TYR A 33 -1.98 20.52 -10.93
CA TYR A 33 -1.59 21.32 -12.10
C TYR A 33 -2.67 22.25 -12.66
N HIS A 34 -3.92 22.15 -12.19
CA HIS A 34 -5.02 23.03 -12.63
C HIS A 34 -5.16 24.19 -11.64
N ASP A 35 -4.34 25.22 -11.83
CA ASP A 35 -4.27 26.38 -10.93
C ASP A 35 -5.50 27.29 -11.09
N GLU A 36 -6.10 27.28 -12.28
CA GLU A 36 -7.35 27.94 -12.64
C GLU A 36 -8.58 27.35 -11.95
N MET A 37 -8.47 26.14 -11.41
CA MET A 37 -9.55 25.49 -10.68
C MET A 37 -9.71 26.09 -9.29
N ALA A 38 -10.95 26.38 -8.91
CA ALA A 38 -11.28 26.84 -7.57
C ALA A 38 -10.75 25.83 -6.51
N LEU A 39 -10.16 26.36 -5.44
CA LEU A 39 -9.56 25.53 -4.38
C LEU A 39 -10.57 24.56 -3.76
N ALA A 40 -11.84 24.95 -3.65
CA ALA A 40 -12.91 24.08 -3.15
C ALA A 40 -13.09 22.81 -3.99
N ASP A 41 -13.01 22.92 -5.32
CA ASP A 41 -13.13 21.78 -6.23
C ASP A 41 -11.88 20.90 -6.17
N ARG A 42 -10.71 21.53 -6.10
CA ARG A 42 -9.42 20.84 -5.85
C ARG A 42 -9.46 20.05 -4.54
N THR A 43 -10.02 20.62 -3.47
CA THR A 43 -10.19 19.97 -2.16
C THR A 43 -11.17 18.80 -2.25
N ARG A 44 -12.29 18.92 -2.98
CA ARG A 44 -13.23 17.80 -3.20
C ARG A 44 -12.55 16.63 -3.92
N LEU A 45 -11.77 16.93 -4.96
CA LEU A 45 -11.01 15.92 -5.71
C LEU A 45 -9.90 15.30 -4.85
N MET A 46 -9.22 16.08 -4.01
CA MET A 46 -8.27 15.55 -3.02
C MET A 46 -8.97 14.59 -2.05
N GLY A 47 -10.17 14.94 -1.61
CA GLY A 47 -11.04 14.05 -0.84
C GLY A 47 -11.27 12.71 -1.57
N HIS A 48 -11.61 12.74 -2.85
CA HIS A 48 -11.73 11.53 -3.67
C HIS A 48 -10.42 10.73 -3.72
N VAL A 49 -9.26 11.37 -3.93
CA VAL A 49 -7.94 10.69 -3.88
C VAL A 49 -7.75 9.96 -2.55
N MET A 50 -8.12 10.57 -1.42
CA MET A 50 -8.02 9.93 -0.11
C MET A 50 -8.97 8.75 0.09
N HIS A 51 -10.13 8.76 -0.56
CA HIS A 51 -11.02 7.59 -0.59
C HIS A 51 -10.43 6.47 -1.45
N VAL A 52 -9.84 6.78 -2.60
CA VAL A 52 -9.19 5.77 -3.45
C VAL A 52 -7.93 5.20 -2.78
N ASP A 53 -7.16 5.98 -2.02
CA ASP A 53 -6.02 5.49 -1.20
C ASP A 53 -6.44 4.38 -0.22
N GLN A 54 -7.68 4.40 0.25
CA GLN A 54 -8.19 3.34 1.11
C GLN A 54 -8.24 1.98 0.39
N HIS A 55 -8.56 1.97 -0.91
CA HIS A 55 -8.57 0.75 -1.72
C HIS A 55 -7.18 0.13 -1.86
N VAL A 56 -6.13 0.96 -1.98
CA VAL A 56 -4.73 0.52 -1.94
C VAL A 56 -4.40 -0.15 -0.60
N ARG A 57 -4.89 0.40 0.52
CA ARG A 57 -4.66 -0.19 1.84
C ARG A 57 -5.32 -1.56 1.98
N TYR A 58 -6.52 -1.74 1.42
CA TYR A 58 -7.17 -3.05 1.36
C TYR A 58 -6.38 -4.02 0.52
N ALA A 59 -5.91 -3.59 -0.65
CA ALA A 59 -5.11 -4.44 -1.52
C ALA A 59 -3.84 -4.95 -0.82
N LEU A 60 -3.13 -4.09 -0.07
CA LEU A 60 -1.95 -4.50 0.69
C LEU A 60 -2.27 -5.56 1.75
N VAL A 61 -3.36 -5.41 2.50
CA VAL A 61 -3.77 -6.40 3.51
C VAL A 61 -4.16 -7.72 2.84
N LEU A 62 -4.92 -7.66 1.75
CA LEU A 62 -5.32 -8.83 0.97
C LEU A 62 -4.12 -9.53 0.34
N GLN A 63 -3.15 -8.80 -0.22
CA GLN A 63 -1.91 -9.37 -0.76
C GLN A 63 -1.12 -10.11 0.32
N ALA A 64 -0.97 -9.52 1.50
CA ALA A 64 -0.27 -10.15 2.62
C ALA A 64 -0.99 -11.42 3.10
N SER A 65 -2.32 -11.36 3.28
CA SER A 65 -3.13 -12.48 3.75
C SER A 65 -3.17 -13.62 2.73
N LEU A 66 -3.60 -13.35 1.49
CA LEU A 66 -3.71 -14.35 0.43
C LEU A 66 -2.35 -14.93 0.03
N GLY A 67 -1.30 -14.10 0.01
CA GLY A 67 0.07 -14.54 -0.24
C GLY A 67 0.58 -15.49 0.84
N THR A 68 0.29 -15.22 2.11
CA THR A 68 0.64 -16.10 3.24
C THR A 68 -0.13 -17.42 3.16
N MET A 69 -1.42 -17.37 2.84
CA MET A 69 -2.23 -18.58 2.63
C MET A 69 -1.67 -19.44 1.50
N LEU A 70 -1.26 -18.85 0.37
CA LEU A 70 -0.64 -19.56 -0.75
C LEU A 70 0.70 -20.18 -0.35
N ALA A 71 1.55 -19.44 0.35
CA ALA A 71 2.85 -19.93 0.79
C ALA A 71 2.72 -21.09 1.79
N ALA A 72 1.73 -21.04 2.69
CA ALA A 72 1.40 -22.13 3.60
C ALA A 72 0.83 -23.35 2.85
N TYR A 73 -0.07 -23.14 1.88
CA TYR A 73 -0.63 -24.21 1.06
C TYR A 73 0.44 -24.96 0.25
N LEU A 74 1.42 -24.24 -0.28
CA LEU A 74 2.54 -24.80 -1.05
C LEU A 74 3.65 -25.39 -0.15
N GLY A 75 3.51 -25.34 1.17
CA GLY A 75 4.51 -25.86 2.10
C GLY A 75 5.80 -25.04 2.19
N TYR A 76 5.79 -23.78 1.73
CA TYR A 76 6.93 -22.86 1.86
C TYR A 76 7.03 -22.20 3.24
N LEU A 77 5.92 -22.19 3.99
CA LEU A 77 5.85 -21.74 5.37
C LEU A 77 5.39 -22.89 6.27
N PRO A 78 5.94 -23.01 7.49
CA PRO A 78 5.47 -24.02 8.45
C PRO A 78 4.04 -23.73 8.92
N GLY A 79 3.30 -24.77 9.29
CA GLY A 79 1.98 -24.66 9.92
C GLY A 79 0.80 -25.03 9.02
N GLY A 80 1.01 -25.24 7.72
CA GLY A 80 0.01 -25.79 6.79
C GLY A 80 -1.37 -25.12 6.91
N THR A 81 -2.43 -25.92 7.07
CA THR A 81 -3.82 -25.45 7.21
C THR A 81 -4.02 -24.49 8.38
N THR A 82 -3.32 -24.68 9.50
CA THR A 82 -3.42 -23.78 10.66
C THR A 82 -2.95 -22.38 10.30
N LEU A 83 -1.80 -22.26 9.62
CA LEU A 83 -1.29 -20.97 9.19
C LEU A 83 -2.21 -20.32 8.15
N MET A 84 -2.80 -21.11 7.24
CA MET A 84 -3.79 -20.60 6.28
C MET A 84 -5.01 -19.99 6.99
N THR A 85 -5.58 -20.69 7.97
CA THR A 85 -6.73 -20.20 8.74
C THR A 85 -6.38 -18.95 9.53
N VAL A 86 -5.21 -18.92 10.18
CA VAL A 86 -4.72 -17.75 10.91
C VAL A 86 -4.55 -16.56 9.94
N ALA A 87 -3.93 -16.76 8.78
CA ALA A 87 -3.75 -15.71 7.78
C ALA A 87 -5.08 -15.15 7.26
N ALA A 88 -6.09 -16.01 7.07
CA ALA A 88 -7.43 -15.59 6.67
C ALA A 88 -8.12 -14.76 7.76
N VAL A 89 -8.15 -15.26 9.01
CA VAL A 89 -8.80 -14.57 10.13
C VAL A 89 -8.09 -13.24 10.42
N VAL A 90 -6.77 -13.23 10.51
CA VAL A 90 -5.99 -12.01 10.72
C VAL A 90 -6.20 -11.03 9.56
N GLY A 91 -6.24 -11.51 8.31
CA GLY A 91 -6.52 -10.68 7.14
C GLY A 91 -7.88 -9.98 7.21
N LEU A 92 -8.94 -10.72 7.56
CA LEU A 92 -10.29 -10.17 7.72
C LEU A 92 -10.37 -9.16 8.86
N LEU A 93 -9.79 -9.48 10.01
CA LEU A 93 -9.72 -8.57 11.15
C LEU A 93 -8.93 -7.29 10.80
N TRP A 94 -7.84 -7.43 10.04
CA TRP A 94 -7.04 -6.28 9.62
C TRP A 94 -7.78 -5.41 8.60
N LEU A 95 -8.54 -5.99 7.66
CA LEU A 95 -9.40 -5.21 6.78
C LEU A 95 -10.43 -4.39 7.56
N GLY A 96 -11.12 -5.02 8.52
CA GLY A 96 -12.05 -4.33 9.40
C GLY A 96 -11.36 -3.22 10.20
N PHE A 97 -10.16 -3.49 10.72
CA PHE A 97 -9.35 -2.51 11.43
C PHE A 97 -8.99 -1.30 10.57
N VAL A 98 -8.50 -1.52 9.34
CA VAL A 98 -8.12 -0.44 8.41
C VAL A 98 -9.33 0.39 7.99
N GLU A 99 -10.50 -0.22 7.86
CA GLU A 99 -11.76 0.48 7.60
C GLU A 99 -12.20 1.33 8.80
N VAL A 100 -12.11 0.79 10.01
CA VAL A 100 -12.41 1.53 11.25
C VAL A 100 -11.47 2.73 11.40
N VAL A 101 -10.17 2.55 11.14
CA VAL A 101 -9.18 3.64 11.17
C VAL A 101 -9.56 4.76 10.20
N HIS A 102 -10.01 4.42 8.99
CA HIS A 102 -10.41 5.38 7.98
C HIS A 102 -11.66 6.17 8.40
N ARG A 103 -12.72 5.46 8.83
CA ARG A 103 -13.98 6.09 9.28
C ARG A 103 -13.81 6.98 10.51
N LEU A 104 -12.88 6.63 11.40
CA LEU A 104 -12.62 7.39 12.63
C LEU A 104 -11.53 8.45 12.47
N SER A 105 -10.99 8.68 11.27
CA SER A 105 -9.84 9.57 11.01
C SER A 105 -10.02 11.01 11.49
N THR A 106 -11.27 11.50 11.60
CA THR A 106 -11.61 12.84 12.10
C THR A 106 -11.68 12.92 13.64
N ARG A 107 -11.69 11.79 14.35
CA ARG A 107 -11.78 11.72 15.82
C ARG A 107 -10.40 11.56 16.46
N SER A 108 -10.26 11.98 17.74
CA SER A 108 -9.03 11.81 18.51
C SER A 108 -8.58 10.35 18.63
N VAL A 109 -9.52 9.43 18.85
CA VAL A 109 -9.29 7.97 18.84
C VAL A 109 -8.69 7.51 17.50
N GLY A 110 -9.13 8.09 16.38
CA GLY A 110 -8.60 7.79 15.04
C GLY A 110 -7.11 8.11 14.89
N LYS A 111 -6.59 9.13 15.60
CA LYS A 111 -5.15 9.46 15.58
C LYS A 111 -4.32 8.35 16.22
N SER A 112 -4.75 7.83 17.37
CA SER A 112 -4.08 6.72 18.06
C SER A 112 -4.16 5.43 17.25
N LEU A 113 -5.33 5.09 16.69
CA LEU A 113 -5.48 3.91 15.84
C LEU A 113 -4.64 4.02 14.56
N SER A 114 -4.56 5.21 13.96
CA SER A 114 -3.68 5.46 12.81
C SER A 114 -2.20 5.32 13.15
N ALA A 115 -1.79 5.70 14.37
CA ALA A 115 -0.41 5.48 14.82
C ALA A 115 -0.11 3.98 14.99
N PHE A 116 -1.05 3.23 15.55
CA PHE A 116 -0.95 1.77 15.64
C PHE A 116 -0.89 1.10 14.26
N ASP A 117 -1.75 1.47 13.31
CA ASP A 117 -1.70 0.94 11.92
C ASP A 117 -0.34 1.21 11.25
N ARG A 118 0.23 2.41 11.45
CA ARG A 118 1.57 2.69 10.95
C ARG A 118 2.61 1.79 11.61
N GLY A 119 2.54 1.63 12.93
CA GLY A 119 3.43 0.75 13.69
C GLY A 119 3.37 -0.70 13.22
N SER A 120 2.17 -1.25 13.04
CA SER A 120 1.99 -2.64 12.57
C SER A 120 2.55 -2.85 11.17
N ARG A 121 2.45 -1.85 10.28
CA ARG A 121 3.08 -1.89 8.96
C ARG A 121 4.60 -1.89 9.02
N TYR A 122 5.22 -1.12 9.92
CA TYR A 122 6.67 -1.16 10.13
C TYR A 122 7.14 -2.51 10.64
N VAL A 123 6.40 -3.09 11.60
CA VAL A 123 6.68 -4.44 12.10
C VAL A 123 6.57 -5.48 10.99
N LEU A 124 5.50 -5.42 10.18
CA LEU A 124 5.33 -6.34 9.05
C LEU A 124 6.48 -6.20 8.04
N MET A 125 6.88 -4.98 7.67
CA MET A 125 8.02 -4.78 6.78
C MET A 125 9.31 -5.37 7.35
N ALA A 126 9.59 -5.16 8.65
CA ALA A 126 10.76 -5.74 9.30
C ALA A 126 10.74 -7.27 9.28
N VAL A 127 9.58 -7.89 9.55
CA VAL A 127 9.40 -9.35 9.47
C VAL A 127 9.60 -9.86 8.05
N LEU A 128 9.02 -9.20 7.04
CA LEU A 128 9.17 -9.58 5.63
C LEU A 128 10.64 -9.52 5.19
N VAL A 129 11.37 -8.47 5.57
CA VAL A 129 12.80 -8.35 5.29
C VAL A 129 13.59 -9.42 6.02
N ALA A 130 13.30 -9.67 7.30
CA ALA A 130 13.97 -10.71 8.09
C ALA A 130 13.77 -12.12 7.49
N ILE A 131 12.57 -12.43 6.97
CA ILE A 131 12.32 -13.67 6.24
C ILE A 131 13.09 -13.67 4.91
N ALA A 132 13.05 -12.56 4.15
CA ALA A 132 13.71 -12.47 2.85
C ALA A 132 15.23 -12.71 2.94
N VAL A 133 15.90 -12.14 3.94
CA VAL A 133 17.36 -12.31 4.14
C VAL A 133 17.73 -13.58 4.89
N GLY A 134 16.74 -14.38 5.33
CA GLY A 134 16.98 -15.64 6.03
C GLY A 134 17.29 -15.52 7.53
N LEU A 135 17.12 -14.34 8.12
CA LEU A 135 17.18 -14.19 9.59
C LEU A 135 16.06 -14.96 10.28
N ILE A 136 14.88 -15.02 9.64
CA ILE A 136 13.75 -15.88 10.03
C ILE A 136 13.58 -16.97 8.97
N GLY A 137 13.41 -18.21 9.41
CA GLY A 137 13.03 -19.29 8.52
C GLY A 137 14.11 -19.70 7.51
N SER A 138 15.39 -19.58 7.88
CA SER A 138 16.52 -20.10 7.07
C SER A 138 16.36 -21.59 6.75
N ALA A 139 15.83 -22.37 7.68
CA ALA A 139 15.58 -23.81 7.53
C ALA A 139 14.27 -24.15 6.80
N TRP A 140 13.45 -23.17 6.42
CA TRP A 140 12.21 -23.43 5.68
C TRP A 140 12.52 -23.80 4.23
N SER A 141 11.68 -24.65 3.63
CA SER A 141 11.66 -25.02 2.20
C SER A 141 11.27 -23.87 1.26
N MET A 142 11.52 -22.62 1.66
CA MET A 142 11.15 -21.43 0.92
C MET A 142 12.16 -21.16 -0.21
N PRO A 143 11.73 -21.16 -1.48
CA PRO A 143 12.61 -20.90 -2.61
C PRO A 143 13.07 -19.44 -2.65
N GLY A 144 14.24 -19.19 -3.24
CA GLY A 144 14.84 -17.86 -3.32
C GLY A 144 13.98 -16.81 -4.02
N TRP A 145 13.23 -17.20 -5.07
CA TRP A 145 12.32 -16.27 -5.76
C TRP A 145 11.22 -15.74 -4.83
N LEU A 146 10.74 -16.56 -3.88
CA LEU A 146 9.72 -16.14 -2.92
C LEU A 146 10.33 -15.18 -1.89
N ARG A 147 11.57 -15.43 -1.44
CA ARG A 147 12.30 -14.49 -0.57
C ARG A 147 12.46 -13.12 -1.23
N TRP A 148 12.86 -13.08 -2.51
CA TRP A 148 12.92 -11.83 -3.28
C TRP A 148 11.55 -11.18 -3.44
N LYS A 149 10.50 -11.96 -3.67
CA LYS A 149 9.12 -11.44 -3.75
C LYS A 149 8.68 -10.77 -2.44
N LEU A 150 9.03 -11.36 -1.29
CA LEU A 150 8.78 -10.76 0.03
C LEU A 150 9.58 -9.48 0.24
N ALA A 151 10.85 -9.43 -0.19
CA ALA A 151 11.66 -8.20 -0.17
C ALA A 151 11.05 -7.10 -1.04
N CYS A 152 10.62 -7.41 -2.26
CA CYS A 152 9.95 -6.44 -3.14
C CYS A 152 8.62 -5.97 -2.52
N PHE A 153 7.85 -6.86 -1.90
CA PHE A 153 6.61 -6.48 -1.22
C PHE A 153 6.85 -5.52 -0.04
N ALA A 154 7.91 -5.77 0.76
CA ALA A 154 8.35 -4.82 1.78
C ALA A 154 8.79 -3.47 1.16
N GLY A 155 9.47 -3.51 0.00
CA GLY A 155 9.84 -2.32 -0.78
C GLY A 155 8.63 -1.50 -1.23
N VAL A 156 7.55 -2.16 -1.67
CA VAL A 156 6.29 -1.48 -1.99
C VAL A 156 5.72 -0.79 -0.74
N MET A 157 5.64 -1.50 0.39
CA MET A 157 5.13 -0.91 1.63
C MET A 157 5.97 0.30 2.06
N ALA A 158 7.29 0.24 1.90
CA ALA A 158 8.20 1.34 2.19
C ALA A 158 7.96 2.55 1.25
N CYS A 159 7.70 2.32 -0.03
CA CYS A 159 7.30 3.37 -0.97
C CYS A 159 5.99 4.05 -0.52
N GLY A 160 5.00 3.27 -0.09
CA GLY A 160 3.75 3.82 0.45
C GLY A 160 3.96 4.70 1.69
N VAL A 161 4.93 4.36 2.55
CA VAL A 161 5.36 5.25 3.65
C VAL A 161 6.01 6.52 3.12
N GLY A 162 6.92 6.41 2.15
CA GLY A 162 7.59 7.56 1.52
C GLY A 162 6.63 8.55 0.86
N ILE A 163 5.58 8.05 0.19
CA ILE A 163 4.52 8.87 -0.39
C ILE A 163 3.77 9.62 0.72
N ARG A 164 3.36 8.94 1.81
CA ARG A 164 2.68 9.59 2.94
C ARG A 164 3.51 10.67 3.60
N LEU A 165 4.82 10.43 3.76
CA LEU A 165 5.74 11.45 4.30
C LEU A 165 5.82 12.67 3.38
N SER A 166 5.81 12.48 2.06
CA SER A 166 5.80 13.57 1.09
C SER A 166 4.49 14.36 1.14
N LEU A 167 3.35 13.67 1.30
CA LEU A 167 2.03 14.30 1.42
C LEU A 167 1.84 15.13 2.70
N LEU A 168 2.63 14.91 3.76
CA LEU A 168 2.60 15.80 4.93
C LEU A 168 2.96 17.26 4.54
N GLY A 169 3.91 17.44 3.62
CA GLY A 169 4.24 18.75 3.08
C GLY A 169 3.09 19.35 2.28
N HIS A 170 2.45 18.53 1.44
CA HIS A 170 1.27 18.93 0.67
C HIS A 170 0.16 19.47 1.57
N PHE A 171 -0.26 18.72 2.60
CA PHE A 171 -1.36 19.15 3.46
C PHE A 171 -1.04 20.41 4.28
N ARG A 172 0.22 20.60 4.69
CA ARG A 172 0.64 21.85 5.35
C ARG A 172 0.46 23.06 4.44
N THR A 173 0.92 22.97 3.19
CA THR A 173 0.72 24.03 2.19
C THR A 173 -0.75 24.21 1.84
N TRP A 174 -1.52 23.11 1.76
CA TRP A 174 -2.95 23.15 1.48
C TRP A 174 -3.73 23.97 2.51
N THR A 175 -3.44 23.79 3.81
CA THR A 175 -4.06 24.60 4.88
C THR A 175 -3.73 26.09 4.76
N VAL A 176 -2.53 26.43 4.28
CA VAL A 176 -2.18 27.85 4.00
C VAL A 176 -3.03 28.37 2.84
N MET A 177 -3.19 27.59 1.76
CA MET A 177 -4.03 27.96 0.62
C MET A 177 -5.51 28.12 1.02
N GLU A 178 -6.02 27.29 1.92
CA GLU A 178 -7.40 27.39 2.42
C GLU A 178 -7.63 28.67 3.25
N ARG A 179 -6.60 29.14 3.97
CA ARG A 179 -6.67 30.35 4.80
C ARG A 179 -6.44 31.64 4.01
N ASP A 180 -5.39 31.65 3.18
CA ASP A 180 -4.85 32.87 2.55
C ASP A 180 -5.16 32.95 1.05
N GLY A 181 -5.70 31.88 0.47
CA GLY A 181 -5.90 31.72 -0.96
C GLY A 181 -4.68 31.12 -1.68
N PRO A 182 -4.88 30.52 -2.87
CA PRO A 182 -3.78 29.99 -3.68
C PRO A 182 -2.95 31.12 -4.31
N THR A 183 -1.64 30.93 -4.34
CA THR A 183 -0.65 31.81 -4.98
C THR A 183 0.24 31.02 -5.93
N ALA A 184 1.04 31.72 -6.76
CA ALA A 184 2.00 31.06 -7.63
C ALA A 184 3.04 30.24 -6.84
N GLU A 185 3.49 30.75 -5.68
CA GLU A 185 4.46 30.10 -4.81
C GLU A 185 3.89 28.82 -4.19
N THR A 186 2.66 28.89 -3.65
CA THR A 186 2.01 27.71 -3.04
C THR A 186 1.72 26.65 -4.10
N ASN A 187 1.24 27.02 -5.29
CA ASN A 187 1.05 26.08 -6.40
C ASN A 187 2.38 25.43 -6.84
N ALA A 188 3.49 26.17 -6.87
CA ALA A 188 4.80 25.60 -7.19
C ALA A 188 5.25 24.54 -6.16
N VAL A 189 5.00 24.78 -4.87
CA VAL A 189 5.26 23.80 -3.80
C VAL A 189 4.41 22.54 -4.01
N ILE A 190 3.12 22.69 -4.32
CA ILE A 190 2.22 21.56 -4.58
C ILE A 190 2.72 20.71 -5.76
N ARG A 191 3.13 21.34 -6.87
CA ARG A 191 3.70 20.64 -8.03
C ARG A 191 5.00 19.94 -7.69
N HIS A 192 5.86 20.54 -6.88
CA HIS A 192 7.10 19.90 -6.45
C HIS A 192 6.82 18.63 -5.61
N VAL A 193 5.87 18.71 -4.67
CA VAL A 193 5.45 17.53 -3.88
C VAL A 193 4.82 16.46 -4.76
N TYR A 194 4.06 16.84 -5.79
CA TYR A 194 3.56 15.90 -6.79
C TYR A 194 4.71 15.14 -7.46
N VAL A 195 5.68 15.83 -8.05
CA VAL A 195 6.79 15.20 -8.78
C VAL A 195 7.54 14.22 -7.87
N ARG A 196 7.83 14.62 -6.63
CA ARG A 196 8.49 13.75 -5.65
C ARG A 196 7.65 12.52 -5.30
N SER A 197 6.36 12.70 -5.04
CA SER A 197 5.45 11.61 -4.68
C SER A 197 5.27 10.62 -5.84
N THR A 198 5.14 11.14 -7.07
CA THR A 198 5.05 10.35 -8.29
C THR A 198 6.35 9.60 -8.58
N ALA A 199 7.53 10.17 -8.31
CA ALA A 199 8.80 9.43 -8.44
C ALA A 199 8.85 8.21 -7.51
N ILE A 200 8.40 8.35 -6.25
CA ILE A 200 8.29 7.23 -5.31
C ILE A 200 7.22 6.23 -5.77
N LEU A 201 6.13 6.70 -6.35
CA LEU A 201 5.09 5.84 -6.93
C LEU A 201 5.59 5.03 -8.14
N VAL A 202 6.42 5.62 -9.00
CA VAL A 202 7.05 4.88 -10.11
C VAL A 202 7.97 3.79 -9.56
N LEU A 203 8.74 4.06 -8.50
CA LEU A 203 9.53 3.03 -7.82
C LEU A 203 8.64 1.93 -7.24
N LEU A 204 7.50 2.28 -6.67
CA LEU A 204 6.49 1.32 -6.22
C LEU A 204 6.02 0.43 -7.38
N TRP A 205 5.75 0.99 -8.56
CA TRP A 205 5.37 0.21 -9.73
C TRP A 205 6.50 -0.70 -10.23
N VAL A 206 7.76 -0.29 -10.14
CA VAL A 206 8.91 -1.16 -10.43
C VAL A 206 8.92 -2.37 -9.49
N PHE A 207 8.66 -2.18 -8.19
CA PHE A 207 8.54 -3.31 -7.27
C PHE A 207 7.35 -4.21 -7.59
N ILE A 208 6.18 -3.65 -7.95
CA ILE A 208 5.02 -4.44 -8.39
C ILE A 208 5.36 -5.27 -9.64
N ALA A 209 6.02 -4.67 -10.62
CA ALA A 209 6.47 -5.35 -11.83
C ALA A 209 7.46 -6.48 -11.51
N ALA A 210 8.40 -6.25 -10.59
CA ALA A 210 9.32 -7.28 -10.12
C ALA A 210 8.59 -8.44 -9.42
N VAL A 211 7.60 -8.15 -8.57
CA VAL A 211 6.75 -9.15 -7.90
C VAL A 211 6.00 -10.01 -8.93
N ALA A 212 5.45 -9.39 -9.97
CA ALA A 212 4.77 -10.09 -11.06
C ALA A 212 5.74 -10.95 -11.87
N PHE A 213 6.89 -10.39 -12.26
CA PHE A 213 7.94 -11.09 -13.00
C PHE A 213 8.46 -12.32 -12.25
N LEU A 214 8.78 -12.18 -10.96
CA LEU A 214 9.19 -13.30 -10.09
C LEU A 214 8.11 -14.38 -9.96
N SER A 215 6.84 -14.02 -10.11
CA SER A 215 5.73 -14.98 -10.07
C SER A 215 5.61 -15.81 -11.35
N VAL A 216 6.06 -15.26 -12.49
CA VAL A 216 6.10 -15.95 -13.79
C VAL A 216 7.36 -16.80 -13.92
N GLN A 217 8.51 -16.27 -13.45
CA GLN A 217 9.81 -16.94 -13.50
C GLN A 217 10.03 -18.01 -12.42
N LYS A 218 8.99 -18.35 -11.64
CA LYS A 218 9.11 -19.42 -10.64
C LYS A 218 9.56 -20.71 -11.37
N PRO A 219 10.65 -21.37 -10.96
CA PRO A 219 10.98 -22.68 -11.50
C PRO A 219 9.84 -23.65 -11.18
N ASP A 220 9.52 -24.54 -12.13
CA ASP A 220 8.54 -25.63 -11.94
C ASP A 220 8.94 -26.55 -10.78
#